data_AF-A0A5Q3LCT3-F1
#
_entry.id   AF-A0A5Q3LCT3-F1
#
_cell.length_a   1.000
_cell.length_b   1.000
_cell.length_c   1.000
_cell.angle_alpha   90.00
_cell.angle_beta   90.00
_cell.angle_gamma   90.00
#
_symmetry.space_group_name_H-M   'P 1'
#
loop_
_entity.id
_entity.type
_entity.pdbx_description
1 polymer ?
#
loop_
_entity_poly.entity_id
_entity_poly.type
_entity_poly.pdbx_seq_one_letter_code
_entity_poly.pdbx_strand_id
1 'polypeptide(L)'
;MSIDYPQNTVWYVEGHDAYGQVVTSGSAVAVRLRHGDDPAETYLLTCSHVVRGLSSDRQKGHGEILSSIKVWPPGRGFDDDDGIAAHIQQDAKATNLNDVPVDKRLNVTDDWLLLRIDDDTSCRGADTVVWAEAISNDQPVSVLGYPTGRDSFVDNNIIPTKSPQNITIRSQSNGVVQLTGSVTEPGMSGGGVFDEHGNFVGLHRANYKGAIQLHGVYAPKIRQWLGENDYLVVSEAPRLPDAEEADTEQADVAELTVSQIQAISEFMLTREFYDAPSGTIVNCAVGTSLYVRLAPSAFVSDPMQRLQLKGDLELLRVQLAAIQGLRRRQTINPTGPVAYEILIQEQVEASTSTEETIRERVSLFAEKITIFKRPIVTRRSKS
;
A
#
# COMPACT_ATOMS: atom_id res chain seq x y z
N MET A 1 -4.91 1.90 -12.51
CA MET A 1 -4.57 3.34 -12.61
C MET A 1 -3.28 3.55 -11.84
N SER A 2 -2.32 4.30 -12.38
CA SER A 2 -1.16 4.72 -11.58
C SER A 2 -1.60 5.82 -10.59
N ILE A 3 -1.18 5.71 -9.33
CA ILE A 3 -1.34 6.81 -8.37
C ILE A 3 -0.16 7.76 -8.54
N ASP A 4 -0.44 9.07 -8.58
CA ASP A 4 0.59 10.08 -8.72
C ASP A 4 1.33 10.36 -7.41
N TYR A 5 2.59 10.77 -7.52
CA TYR A 5 3.36 11.29 -6.38
C TYR A 5 2.75 12.62 -5.87
N PRO A 6 2.66 12.84 -4.54
CA PRO A 6 3.14 11.99 -3.45
C PRO A 6 2.12 10.97 -2.89
N GLN A 7 0.94 10.82 -3.50
CA GLN A 7 -0.12 9.94 -2.99
C GLN A 7 0.30 8.46 -2.99
N ASN A 8 1.16 8.04 -3.92
CA ASN A 8 1.74 6.69 -3.99
C ASN A 8 2.75 6.37 -2.86
N THR A 9 3.00 7.30 -1.94
CA THR A 9 3.88 7.08 -0.77
C THR A 9 3.10 6.95 0.55
N VAL A 10 1.78 7.15 0.53
CA VAL A 10 0.94 7.15 1.73
C VAL A 10 0.17 5.85 1.82
N TRP A 11 0.29 5.17 2.95
CA TRP A 11 -0.23 3.83 3.20
C TRP A 11 -1.39 3.87 4.19
N TYR A 12 -2.33 2.94 4.06
CA TYR A 12 -3.38 2.76 5.05
C TYR A 12 -2.89 1.82 6.16
N VAL A 13 -3.31 2.07 7.41
CA VAL A 13 -2.89 1.28 8.58
C VAL A 13 -4.10 0.94 9.44
N GLU A 14 -4.15 -0.31 9.90
CA GLU A 14 -5.07 -0.76 10.94
C GLU A 14 -4.32 -1.42 12.09
N GLY A 15 -4.79 -1.16 13.31
CA GLY A 15 -4.37 -1.86 14.51
C GLY A 15 -5.47 -2.79 14.99
N HIS A 16 -5.12 -4.03 15.30
CA HIS A 16 -6.06 -5.07 15.72
C HIS A 16 -5.79 -5.59 17.14
N ASP A 17 -6.86 -5.86 17.87
CA ASP A 17 -6.77 -6.55 19.16
C ASP A 17 -6.38 -8.03 19.00
N ALA A 18 -6.19 -8.71 20.13
CA ALA A 18 -5.81 -10.13 20.18
C ALA A 18 -6.84 -11.08 19.52
N TYR A 19 -8.04 -10.60 19.20
CA TYR A 19 -9.09 -11.34 18.51
C TYR A 19 -9.16 -11.00 17.02
N GLY A 20 -8.23 -10.17 16.52
CA GLY A 20 -8.19 -9.73 15.12
C GLY A 20 -9.17 -8.61 14.79
N GLN A 21 -9.87 -8.03 15.77
CA GLN A 21 -10.84 -6.96 15.51
C GLN A 21 -10.10 -5.62 15.33
N VAL A 22 -10.52 -4.85 14.33
CA VAL A 22 -9.99 -3.49 14.09
C VAL A 22 -10.38 -2.59 15.26
N VAL A 23 -9.38 -2.07 15.97
CA VAL A 23 -9.58 -1.13 17.09
C VAL A 23 -9.32 0.31 16.66
N THR A 24 -8.31 0.49 15.81
CA THR A 24 -7.86 1.79 15.33
C THR A 24 -7.50 1.71 13.86
N SER A 25 -7.61 2.85 13.19
CA SER A 25 -7.13 3.01 11.83
C SER A 25 -6.49 4.37 11.65
N GLY A 26 -5.58 4.44 10.69
CA GLY A 26 -4.80 5.63 10.40
C GLY A 26 -4.16 5.53 9.03
N SER A 27 -3.16 6.38 8.85
CA SER A 27 -2.33 6.45 7.65
C SER A 27 -0.87 6.33 8.06
N ALA A 28 0.00 6.03 7.11
CA ALA A 28 1.44 6.06 7.28
C ALA A 28 2.14 6.58 6.04
N VAL A 29 3.38 7.01 6.19
CA VAL A 29 4.21 7.52 5.09
C VAL A 29 5.40 6.61 4.88
N ALA A 30 5.60 6.16 3.65
CA ALA A 30 6.74 5.35 3.27
C ALA A 30 8.03 6.18 3.19
N VAL A 31 9.05 5.75 3.93
CA VAL A 31 10.37 6.36 3.97
C VAL A 31 11.43 5.30 3.69
N ARG A 32 12.49 5.70 2.97
CA ARG A 32 13.63 4.83 2.70
C ARG A 32 14.73 5.09 3.72
N LEU A 33 15.09 4.07 4.49
CA LEU A 33 16.11 4.16 5.54
C LEU A 33 17.16 3.08 5.37
N ARG A 34 18.40 3.42 5.71
CA ARG A 34 19.51 2.49 5.91
C ARG A 34 19.83 2.45 7.40
N HIS A 35 20.02 1.26 7.97
CA HIS A 35 20.40 1.11 9.37
C HIS A 35 21.82 0.54 9.45
N GLY A 36 22.78 1.32 9.96
CA GLY A 36 24.19 0.96 9.90
C GLY A 36 24.66 0.62 8.47
N ASP A 37 25.23 -0.57 8.30
CA ASP A 37 25.74 -1.11 7.02
C ASP A 37 24.70 -1.93 6.24
N ASP A 38 23.47 -2.07 6.75
CA ASP A 38 22.42 -2.87 6.10
C ASP A 38 21.99 -2.24 4.76
N PRO A 39 21.39 -3.01 3.83
CA PRO A 39 20.76 -2.45 2.65
C PRO A 39 19.64 -1.47 3.01
N ALA A 40 19.37 -0.50 2.11
CA ALA A 40 18.30 0.46 2.33
C ALA A 40 16.91 -0.17 2.14
N GLU A 41 16.08 -0.10 3.17
CA GLU A 41 14.74 -0.68 3.24
C GLU A 41 13.66 0.41 3.40
N THR A 42 12.47 0.14 2.90
CA THR A 42 11.28 0.96 3.12
C THR A 42 10.68 0.62 4.47
N TYR A 43 10.49 1.67 5.26
CA TYR A 43 9.77 1.67 6.52
C TYR A 43 8.55 2.57 6.39
N LEU A 44 7.61 2.44 7.32
CA LEU A 44 6.45 3.32 7.40
C LEU A 44 6.52 4.15 8.67
N LEU A 45 6.40 5.47 8.53
CA LEU A 45 6.20 6.40 9.64
C LEU A 45 4.70 6.59 9.88
N THR A 46 4.24 6.42 11.11
CA THR A 46 2.85 6.71 11.50
C THR A 46 2.79 7.35 12.88
N CYS A 47 1.61 7.79 13.29
CA CYS A 47 1.39 8.29 14.65
C CYS A 47 1.35 7.14 15.66
N SER A 48 1.97 7.31 16.84
CA SER A 48 2.01 6.27 17.87
C SER A 48 0.61 5.87 18.34
N HIS A 49 -0.32 6.82 18.40
CA HIS A 49 -1.71 6.55 18.76
C HIS A 49 -2.51 5.73 17.73
N VAL A 50 -2.02 5.56 16.50
CA VAL A 50 -2.68 4.75 15.46
C VAL A 50 -2.58 3.25 15.75
N VAL A 51 -1.52 2.82 16.45
CA VAL A 51 -1.29 1.39 16.75
C VAL A 51 -1.57 1.03 18.21
N ARG A 52 -2.19 1.95 18.95
CA ARG A 52 -2.46 1.81 20.39
C ARG A 52 -3.96 1.75 20.65
N GLY A 53 -4.33 0.89 21.59
CA GLY A 53 -5.71 0.70 22.01
C GLY A 53 -6.23 1.79 22.96
N LEU A 54 -7.24 1.40 23.72
CA LEU A 54 -7.83 2.23 24.76
C LEU A 54 -7.00 2.11 26.05
N SER A 55 -6.63 3.24 26.66
CA SER A 55 -5.96 3.24 27.97
C SER A 55 -6.89 2.82 29.11
N SER A 56 -6.32 2.54 30.29
CA SER A 56 -7.04 2.17 31.51
C SER A 56 -8.08 3.22 31.94
N ASP A 57 -7.83 4.50 31.67
CA ASP A 57 -8.75 5.63 31.89
C ASP A 57 -9.62 5.97 30.66
N ARG A 58 -9.72 5.03 29.72
CA ARG A 58 -10.59 5.07 28.55
C ARG A 58 -10.25 6.16 27.53
N GLN A 59 -8.98 6.52 27.40
CA GLN A 59 -8.51 7.43 26.36
C GLN A 59 -8.02 6.64 25.15
N LYS A 60 -8.61 6.91 23.98
CA LYS A 60 -8.24 6.22 22.73
C LYS A 60 -6.82 6.60 22.30
N GLY A 61 -6.05 5.63 21.81
CA GLY A 61 -4.72 5.85 21.26
C GLY A 61 -3.62 6.06 22.30
N HIS A 62 -3.94 5.82 23.58
CA HIS A 62 -2.98 5.93 24.70
C HIS A 62 -2.87 4.64 25.50
N GLY A 63 -3.55 3.58 25.06
CA GLY A 63 -3.44 2.27 25.69
C GLY A 63 -2.19 1.51 25.29
N GLU A 64 -2.26 0.21 25.56
CA GLU A 64 -1.27 -0.75 25.12
C GLU A 64 -1.16 -0.81 23.59
N ILE A 65 0.00 -1.26 23.11
CA ILE A 65 0.21 -1.56 21.69
C ILE A 65 -0.70 -2.71 21.27
N LEU A 66 -1.35 -2.55 20.13
CA LEU A 66 -2.26 -3.53 19.56
C LEU A 66 -1.50 -4.77 19.07
N SER A 67 -2.15 -5.93 19.15
CA SER A 67 -1.49 -7.23 18.99
C SER A 67 -0.98 -7.51 17.59
N SER A 68 -1.63 -6.94 16.57
CA SER A 68 -1.18 -6.99 15.19
C SER A 68 -1.48 -5.69 14.47
N ILE A 69 -0.57 -5.29 13.58
CA ILE A 69 -0.71 -4.11 12.74
C ILE A 69 -0.71 -4.60 11.30
N LYS A 70 -1.73 -4.19 10.54
CA LYS A 70 -1.83 -4.44 9.10
C LYS A 70 -1.69 -3.12 8.34
N VAL A 71 -1.05 -3.19 7.17
CA VAL A 71 -0.82 -2.04 6.31
C VAL A 71 -1.18 -2.37 4.86
N TRP A 72 -1.73 -1.39 4.15
CA TRP A 72 -2.12 -1.55 2.75
C TRP A 72 -1.37 -0.52 1.89
N PRO A 73 -0.66 -0.98 0.84
CA PRO A 73 0.02 -0.08 -0.07
C PRO A 73 -0.97 0.77 -0.88
N PRO A 74 -0.58 2.00 -1.24
CA PRO A 74 -1.39 2.82 -2.13
C PRO A 74 -1.56 2.16 -3.49
N GLY A 75 -2.68 2.43 -4.16
CA GLY A 75 -2.94 1.99 -5.53
C GLY A 75 -3.41 0.55 -5.65
N ARG A 76 -3.37 -0.21 -4.55
CA ARG A 76 -4.05 -1.50 -4.45
C ARG A 76 -5.43 -1.24 -3.85
N GLY A 77 -6.46 -1.91 -4.39
CA GLY A 77 -7.77 -1.89 -3.77
C GLY A 77 -7.68 -2.40 -2.32
N PHE A 78 -8.69 -2.08 -1.52
CA PHE A 78 -8.75 -2.58 -0.16
C PHE A 78 -9.45 -3.93 -0.10
N ASP A 79 -8.79 -4.90 0.53
CA ASP A 79 -9.34 -6.20 0.94
C ASP A 79 -8.82 -6.50 2.36
N ASP A 80 -9.72 -6.89 3.26
CA ASP A 80 -9.42 -7.21 4.68
C ASP A 80 -8.38 -8.34 4.80
N ASP A 81 -8.37 -9.26 3.83
CA ASP A 81 -7.49 -10.43 3.81
C ASP A 81 -6.10 -10.13 3.22
N ASP A 82 -5.97 -9.07 2.41
CA ASP A 82 -4.73 -8.71 1.71
C ASP A 82 -3.82 -7.74 2.49
N GLY A 83 -4.17 -7.40 3.72
CA GLY A 83 -3.35 -6.53 4.57
C GLY A 83 -1.98 -7.12 4.85
N ILE A 84 -0.92 -6.34 4.61
CA ILE A 84 0.47 -6.73 4.87
C ILE A 84 0.75 -6.56 6.36
N ALA A 85 1.32 -7.57 7.01
CA ALA A 85 1.74 -7.44 8.39
C ALA A 85 2.87 -6.42 8.53
N ALA A 86 2.82 -5.61 9.59
CA ALA A 86 3.89 -4.72 9.98
C ALA A 86 4.13 -4.80 11.49
N HIS A 87 5.34 -4.49 11.92
CA HIS A 87 5.70 -4.46 13.33
C HIS A 87 6.45 -3.18 13.70
N ILE A 88 6.33 -2.80 14.97
CA ILE A 88 7.01 -1.61 15.50
C ILE A 88 8.50 -1.91 15.56
N GLN A 89 9.28 -1.17 14.78
CA GLN A 89 10.74 -1.19 14.79
C GLN A 89 11.28 -0.25 15.87
N GLN A 90 10.69 0.95 15.97
CA GLN A 90 11.06 1.97 16.96
C GLN A 90 9.82 2.78 17.37
N ASP A 91 9.71 3.14 18.65
CA ASP A 91 8.66 4.04 19.17
C ASP A 91 9.31 5.28 19.79
N ALA A 92 9.05 6.46 19.22
CA ALA A 92 9.67 7.70 19.69
C ALA A 92 9.25 8.07 21.13
N LYS A 93 8.09 7.58 21.60
CA LYS A 93 7.67 7.76 23.00
C LYS A 93 8.46 6.89 23.98
N ALA A 94 9.18 5.86 23.49
CA ALA A 94 9.87 4.84 24.28
C ALA A 94 9.00 4.26 25.41
N THR A 95 7.68 4.18 25.20
CA THR A 95 6.75 3.63 26.17
C THR A 95 6.76 2.12 26.01
N ASN A 96 7.34 1.41 26.98
CA ASN A 96 7.13 -0.02 27.20
C ASN A 96 5.65 -0.34 26.93
N LEU A 97 5.35 -1.46 26.27
CA LEU A 97 4.07 -1.91 25.66
C LEU A 97 2.74 -1.54 26.36
N ASN A 98 2.79 -1.06 27.60
CA ASN A 98 1.75 -0.50 28.44
C ASN A 98 1.17 0.85 27.94
N ASP A 99 0.19 1.34 28.69
CA ASP A 99 -0.39 2.68 28.58
C ASP A 99 0.65 3.82 28.53
N VAL A 100 0.34 4.83 27.72
CA VAL A 100 1.09 6.09 27.69
C VAL A 100 0.81 6.88 28.97
N PRO A 101 1.85 7.26 29.75
CA PRO A 101 1.70 8.10 30.93
C PRO A 101 0.96 9.42 30.62
N VAL A 102 0.04 9.83 31.50
CA VAL A 102 -0.87 10.98 31.29
C VAL A 102 -0.13 12.26 30.89
N ASP A 103 1.01 12.54 31.54
CA ASP A 103 1.88 13.68 31.29
C ASP A 103 2.52 13.68 29.89
N LYS A 104 2.65 12.52 29.27
CA LYS A 104 3.21 12.35 27.91
C LYS A 104 2.16 12.36 26.79
N ARG A 105 0.87 12.22 27.11
CA ARG A 105 -0.21 12.05 26.09
C ARG A 105 -0.42 13.27 25.21
N LEU A 106 -0.12 14.46 25.72
CA LEU A 106 -0.27 15.73 25.00
C LEU A 106 0.99 16.13 24.22
N ASN A 107 2.10 15.40 24.37
CA ASN A 107 3.32 15.69 23.64
C ASN A 107 3.16 15.27 22.17
N VAL A 108 3.00 16.28 21.30
CA VAL A 108 2.86 16.08 19.86
C VAL A 108 4.18 15.62 19.25
N THR A 109 5.31 16.16 19.70
CA THR A 109 6.63 15.95 19.08
C THR A 109 7.03 14.48 19.01
N ASP A 110 6.62 13.70 20.01
CA ASP A 110 6.97 12.27 20.11
C ASP A 110 5.80 11.36 19.70
N ASP A 111 4.71 11.89 19.14
CA ASP A 111 3.54 11.11 18.74
C ASP A 111 3.70 10.41 17.39
N TRP A 112 4.79 9.68 17.24
CA TRP A 112 5.12 8.92 16.03
C TRP A 112 5.95 7.68 16.35
N LEU A 113 5.97 6.75 15.41
CA LEU A 113 6.77 5.54 15.48
C LEU A 113 7.18 5.09 14.08
N LEU A 114 8.13 4.16 14.03
CA LEU A 114 8.63 3.52 12.82
C LEU A 114 8.13 2.07 12.76
N LEU A 115 7.44 1.74 11.67
CA LEU A 115 7.02 0.38 11.36
C LEU A 115 7.94 -0.23 10.31
N ARG A 116 8.29 -1.50 10.50
CA ARG A 116 8.89 -2.34 9.47
C ARG A 116 7.81 -3.18 8.80
N ILE A 117 7.87 -3.25 7.47
CA ILE A 117 6.94 -4.02 6.64
C ILE A 117 7.44 -5.46 6.55
N ASP A 118 6.60 -6.46 6.80
CA ASP A 118 7.01 -7.87 6.75
C ASP A 118 7.09 -8.43 5.30
N ASP A 119 6.49 -7.75 4.32
CA ASP A 119 6.63 -8.10 2.90
C ASP A 119 7.92 -7.54 2.30
N ASP A 120 8.87 -8.43 1.98
CA ASP A 120 10.17 -8.08 1.38
C ASP A 120 10.03 -7.25 0.09
N THR A 121 9.00 -7.50 -0.72
CA THR A 121 8.83 -6.77 -1.99
C THR A 121 8.46 -5.32 -1.73
N SER A 122 7.48 -5.06 -0.88
CA SER A 122 7.14 -3.71 -0.46
C SER A 122 8.27 -3.03 0.31
N CYS A 123 8.96 -3.78 1.17
CA CYS A 123 10.12 -3.28 1.90
C CYS A 123 11.25 -2.85 0.96
N ARG A 124 11.47 -3.53 -0.16
CA ARG A 124 12.53 -3.15 -1.12
C ARG A 124 12.06 -2.20 -2.22
N GLY A 125 10.81 -2.30 -2.63
CA GLY A 125 10.29 -1.77 -3.89
C GLY A 125 9.30 -0.61 -3.78
N ALA A 126 8.76 -0.31 -2.59
CA ALA A 126 7.75 0.74 -2.47
C ALA A 126 8.33 2.14 -2.69
N ASP A 127 7.52 3.00 -3.33
CA ASP A 127 7.79 4.43 -3.47
C ASP A 127 7.88 5.09 -2.11
N THR A 128 8.80 6.04 -1.98
CA THR A 128 9.08 6.73 -0.72
C THR A 128 9.13 8.24 -0.92
N VAL A 129 8.87 8.97 0.15
CA VAL A 129 8.85 10.43 0.10
C VAL A 129 10.24 11.04 -0.12
N VAL A 130 10.24 12.17 -0.83
CA VAL A 130 11.35 13.13 -0.80
C VAL A 130 11.14 14.05 0.39
N TRP A 131 12.15 14.25 1.23
CA TRP A 131 12.01 15.06 2.43
C TRP A 131 12.20 16.55 2.13
N ALA A 132 11.37 17.40 2.72
CA ALA A 132 11.53 18.85 2.60
C ALA A 132 12.78 19.33 3.37
N GLU A 133 13.49 20.30 2.81
CA GLU A 133 14.69 20.88 3.43
C GLU A 133 14.37 22.06 4.34
N ALA A 134 13.38 22.87 3.98
CA ALA A 134 12.94 24.01 4.76
C ALA A 134 11.44 24.26 4.53
N ILE A 135 10.81 24.87 5.53
CA ILE A 135 9.45 25.38 5.41
C ILE A 135 9.35 26.82 5.90
N SER A 136 8.41 27.58 5.35
CA SER A 136 8.08 28.93 5.79
C SER A 136 6.67 29.02 6.36
N ASN A 137 6.44 30.03 7.20
CA ASN A 137 5.08 30.37 7.61
C ASN A 137 4.26 30.79 6.39
N ASP A 138 2.95 30.57 6.46
CA ASP A 138 1.95 30.78 5.41
C ASP A 138 2.17 29.96 4.14
N GLN A 139 3.17 29.08 4.11
CA GLN A 139 3.40 28.16 3.00
C GLN A 139 2.21 27.21 2.85
N PRO A 140 1.65 27.09 1.64
CA PRO A 140 0.59 26.13 1.36
C PRO A 140 1.13 24.70 1.43
N VAL A 141 0.34 23.83 2.03
CA VAL A 141 0.67 22.40 2.15
C VAL A 141 -0.57 21.57 1.86
N SER A 142 -0.35 20.32 1.47
CA SER A 142 -1.36 19.28 1.39
C SER A 142 -1.19 18.31 2.55
N VAL A 143 -2.30 17.76 3.05
CA VAL A 143 -2.28 16.67 4.03
C VAL A 143 -2.92 15.48 3.38
N LEU A 144 -2.16 14.40 3.21
CA LEU A 144 -2.63 13.18 2.55
C LEU A 144 -2.77 12.04 3.56
N GLY A 145 -3.95 11.41 3.55
CA GLY A 145 -4.25 10.24 4.37
C GLY A 145 -5.60 9.63 4.00
N TYR A 146 -6.06 8.68 4.82
CA TYR A 146 -7.27 7.90 4.61
C TYR A 146 -8.40 8.33 5.56
N PRO A 147 -9.16 9.38 5.20
CA PRO A 147 -10.26 9.86 6.02
C PRO A 147 -11.34 8.80 6.19
N THR A 148 -11.98 8.78 7.35
CA THR A 148 -12.98 7.78 7.77
C THR A 148 -12.49 6.32 7.78
N GLY A 149 -11.20 6.09 7.50
CA GLY A 149 -10.61 4.75 7.45
C GLY A 149 -11.40 3.80 6.55
N ARG A 150 -11.56 2.56 7.00
CA ARG A 150 -12.24 1.50 6.27
C ARG A 150 -13.68 1.81 5.82
N ASP A 151 -14.37 2.73 6.50
CA ASP A 151 -15.74 3.10 6.14
C ASP A 151 -15.81 3.87 4.82
N SER A 152 -14.69 4.43 4.34
CA SER A 152 -14.61 5.07 3.01
C SER A 152 -14.39 4.09 1.87
N PHE A 153 -14.22 2.80 2.17
CA PHE A 153 -13.74 1.83 1.21
C PHE A 153 -14.91 1.09 0.57
N VAL A 154 -15.10 1.32 -0.74
CA VAL A 154 -16.05 0.56 -1.55
C VAL A 154 -15.25 -0.54 -2.25
N ASP A 155 -15.63 -1.80 -2.05
CA ASP A 155 -14.94 -3.00 -2.54
C ASP A 155 -14.27 -2.79 -3.91
N ASN A 156 -12.96 -3.08 -3.99
CA ASN A 156 -12.12 -3.05 -5.18
C ASN A 156 -11.80 -1.69 -5.82
N ASN A 157 -12.13 -0.56 -5.19
CA ASN A 157 -11.69 0.75 -5.69
C ASN A 157 -10.40 1.22 -5.03
N ILE A 158 -9.54 1.84 -5.83
CA ILE A 158 -8.39 2.62 -5.34
C ILE A 158 -8.93 3.85 -4.63
N ILE A 159 -8.45 4.08 -3.42
CA ILE A 159 -9.03 5.10 -2.55
C ILE A 159 -8.06 6.26 -2.53
N PRO A 160 -8.43 7.38 -3.17
CA PRO A 160 -7.53 8.50 -3.24
C PRO A 160 -7.37 9.06 -1.83
N THR A 161 -6.11 9.30 -1.43
CA THR A 161 -5.84 10.14 -0.27
C THR A 161 -6.57 11.47 -0.46
N LYS A 162 -7.31 11.96 0.55
CA LYS A 162 -7.87 13.31 0.47
C LYS A 162 -6.79 14.32 0.81
N SER A 163 -6.70 15.39 0.02
CA SER A 163 -6.02 16.63 0.38
C SER A 163 -7.07 17.67 0.76
N PRO A 164 -7.29 17.96 2.05
CA PRO A 164 -8.17 19.06 2.44
C PRO A 164 -7.67 20.36 1.79
N GLN A 165 -8.60 21.23 1.39
CA GLN A 165 -8.24 22.46 0.71
C GLN A 165 -7.73 23.51 1.70
N ASN A 166 -6.83 24.38 1.21
CA ASN A 166 -6.39 25.60 1.88
C ASN A 166 -5.72 25.35 3.25
N ILE A 167 -4.89 24.31 3.35
CA ILE A 167 -4.04 24.11 4.52
C ILE A 167 -2.74 24.90 4.33
N THR A 168 -2.35 25.64 5.36
CA THR A 168 -1.09 26.39 5.40
C THR A 168 -0.35 26.13 6.70
N ILE A 169 0.97 26.34 6.68
CA ILE A 169 1.79 26.33 7.89
C ILE A 169 1.59 27.63 8.65
N ARG A 170 1.08 27.55 9.87
CA ARG A 170 0.95 28.71 10.76
C ARG A 170 2.26 29.02 11.47
N SER A 171 2.92 28.00 12.00
CA SER A 171 4.19 28.13 12.71
C SER A 171 4.90 26.79 12.82
N GLN A 172 6.19 26.83 13.15
CA GLN A 172 7.00 25.67 13.50
C GLN A 172 7.71 25.94 14.82
N SER A 173 7.67 24.99 15.75
CA SER A 173 8.40 25.10 17.02
C SER A 173 8.62 23.72 17.63
N ASN A 174 9.82 23.47 18.16
CA ASN A 174 10.15 22.28 18.95
C ASN A 174 9.73 20.93 18.33
N GLY A 175 9.91 20.78 17.01
CA GLY A 175 9.55 19.54 16.31
C GLY A 175 8.06 19.37 16.01
N VAL A 176 7.27 20.43 16.19
CA VAL A 176 5.86 20.49 15.83
C VAL A 176 5.66 21.49 14.70
N VAL A 177 4.91 21.07 13.67
CA VAL A 177 4.38 21.96 12.66
C VAL A 177 2.91 22.26 13.00
N GLN A 178 2.57 23.54 13.14
CA GLN A 178 1.20 23.98 13.35
C GLN A 178 0.59 24.37 12.02
N LEU A 179 -0.60 23.85 11.74
CA LEU A 179 -1.32 24.05 10.50
C LEU A 179 -2.61 24.84 10.75
N THR A 180 -3.04 25.55 9.73
CA THR A 180 -4.34 26.24 9.67
C THR A 180 -5.07 25.84 8.41
N GLY A 181 -6.41 25.87 8.40
CA GLY A 181 -7.21 25.55 7.22
C GLY A 181 -8.39 24.64 7.51
N SER A 182 -8.78 23.86 6.51
CA SER A 182 -9.92 22.93 6.58
C SER A 182 -9.72 21.82 7.61
N VAL A 183 -10.83 21.36 8.20
CA VAL A 183 -10.82 20.28 9.20
C VAL A 183 -10.39 18.97 8.55
N THR A 184 -9.50 18.23 9.22
CA THR A 184 -9.13 16.85 8.85
C THR A 184 -10.07 15.84 9.51
N GLU A 185 -10.31 14.71 8.85
CA GLU A 185 -11.23 13.67 9.32
C GLU A 185 -10.48 12.59 10.14
N PRO A 186 -11.18 11.83 11.02
CA PRO A 186 -10.62 10.63 11.64
C PRO A 186 -10.01 9.68 10.59
N GLY A 187 -8.94 8.95 10.91
CA GLY A 187 -8.23 8.06 9.99
C GLY A 187 -7.08 8.72 9.21
N MET A 188 -7.00 10.05 9.18
CA MET A 188 -5.86 10.76 8.55
C MET A 188 -4.59 10.82 9.42
N SER A 189 -4.66 10.41 10.70
CA SER A 189 -3.50 10.40 11.60
C SER A 189 -2.37 9.53 11.07
N GLY A 190 -1.14 10.05 11.12
CA GLY A 190 0.05 9.42 10.54
C GLY A 190 0.19 9.63 9.03
N GLY A 191 -0.76 10.33 8.39
CA GLY A 191 -0.66 10.73 6.99
C GLY A 191 0.43 11.78 6.78
N GLY A 192 0.85 11.98 5.54
CA GLY A 192 1.92 12.93 5.23
C GLY A 192 1.42 14.35 5.04
N VAL A 193 2.17 15.32 5.55
CA VAL A 193 2.07 16.75 5.20
C VAL A 193 3.11 17.02 4.12
N PHE A 194 2.69 17.58 2.99
CA PHE A 194 3.53 17.80 1.82
C PHE A 194 3.49 19.25 1.36
N ASP A 195 4.63 19.79 0.93
CA ASP A 195 4.68 21.10 0.27
C ASP A 195 4.09 21.07 -1.15
N GLU A 196 4.11 22.21 -1.83
CA GLU A 196 3.62 22.35 -3.21
C GLU A 196 4.41 21.53 -4.26
N HIS A 197 5.62 21.08 -3.92
CA HIS A 197 6.45 20.21 -4.75
C HIS A 197 6.26 18.73 -4.39
N GLY A 198 5.41 18.42 -3.40
CA GLY A 198 5.20 17.08 -2.89
C GLY A 198 6.32 16.60 -1.95
N ASN A 199 7.17 17.47 -1.43
CA ASN A 199 8.18 17.08 -0.44
C ASN A 199 7.54 16.94 0.94
N PHE A 200 7.95 15.91 1.68
CA PHE A 200 7.46 15.57 3.00
C PHE A 200 7.94 16.56 4.07
N VAL A 201 6.98 17.29 4.61
CA VAL A 201 7.15 18.30 5.66
C VAL A 201 6.98 17.70 7.06
N GLY A 202 6.17 16.66 7.22
CA GLY A 202 5.91 16.06 8.52
C GLY A 202 4.74 15.08 8.53
N LEU A 203 4.49 14.46 9.68
CA LEU A 203 3.34 13.57 9.89
C LEU A 203 2.16 14.35 10.43
N HIS A 204 1.00 14.22 9.80
CA HIS A 204 -0.24 14.78 10.29
C HIS A 204 -0.73 14.04 11.53
N ARG A 205 -1.11 14.79 12.56
CA ARG A 205 -1.70 14.25 13.79
C ARG A 205 -3.15 14.72 13.87
N ALA A 206 -4.11 13.80 13.72
CA ALA A 206 -5.52 14.18 13.71
C ALA A 206 -5.99 14.72 15.07
N ASN A 207 -7.10 15.47 15.00
CA ASN A 207 -7.55 16.41 16.00
C ASN A 207 -8.02 15.77 17.32
N TYR A 208 -7.68 16.40 18.45
CA TYR A 208 -8.30 16.18 19.76
C TYR A 208 -9.49 17.13 19.90
N LYS A 209 -10.70 16.58 20.11
CA LYS A 209 -11.94 17.35 20.32
C LYS A 209 -11.71 18.50 21.31
N GLY A 210 -11.74 19.75 20.82
CA GLY A 210 -11.70 20.96 21.64
C GLY A 210 -10.72 22.04 21.17
N ALA A 211 -9.69 21.69 20.39
CA ALA A 211 -8.78 22.68 19.80
C ALA A 211 -8.97 22.70 18.27
N ILE A 212 -9.16 23.89 17.68
CA ILE A 212 -9.19 24.10 16.21
C ILE A 212 -7.78 23.92 15.60
N GLN A 213 -6.83 23.35 16.35
CA GLN A 213 -5.42 23.32 15.99
C GLN A 213 -5.10 22.00 15.28
N LEU A 214 -4.74 22.13 14.02
CA LEU A 214 -4.15 21.05 13.23
C LEU A 214 -2.66 21.04 13.55
N HIS A 215 -2.15 19.91 14.03
CA HIS A 215 -0.73 19.75 14.36
C HIS A 215 -0.14 18.61 13.56
N GLY A 216 1.16 18.69 13.30
CA GLY A 216 1.94 17.59 12.79
C GLY A 216 3.29 17.48 13.49
N VAL A 217 3.89 16.31 13.39
CA VAL A 217 5.28 16.07 13.78
C VAL A 217 6.18 16.53 12.65
N TYR A 218 7.11 17.43 12.93
CA TYR A 218 7.95 18.06 11.92
C TYR A 218 9.04 17.11 11.41
N ALA A 219 9.15 16.94 10.09
CA ALA A 219 10.03 15.95 9.48
C ALA A 219 11.51 16.11 9.86
N PRO A 220 12.12 17.31 9.91
CA PRO A 220 13.50 17.47 10.39
C PRO A 220 13.75 16.94 11.80
N LYS A 221 12.75 17.00 12.71
CA LYS A 221 12.88 16.41 14.04
C LYS A 221 12.90 14.88 13.99
N ILE A 222 12.05 14.29 13.15
CA ILE A 222 12.04 12.84 12.89
C ILE A 222 13.38 12.42 12.28
N ARG A 223 13.86 13.13 11.24
CA ARG A 223 15.15 12.88 10.57
C ARG A 223 16.32 12.92 11.55
N GLN A 224 16.35 13.92 12.43
CA GLN A 224 17.35 14.04 13.49
C GLN A 224 17.31 12.82 14.42
N TRP A 225 16.13 12.47 14.94
CA TRP A 225 15.97 11.34 15.85
C TRP A 225 16.39 10.02 15.20
N LEU A 226 16.04 9.81 13.93
CA LEU A 226 16.48 8.64 13.16
C LEU A 226 18.00 8.56 13.08
N GLY A 227 18.68 9.66 12.77
CA GLY A 227 20.14 9.72 12.75
C GLY A 227 20.79 9.45 14.11
N GLU A 228 20.17 9.91 15.20
CA GLU A 228 20.60 9.60 16.58
C GLU A 228 20.46 8.10 16.94
N ASN A 229 19.65 7.36 16.18
CA ASN A 229 19.39 5.93 16.35
C ASN A 229 19.94 5.08 15.19
N ASP A 230 21.03 5.54 14.55
CA ASP A 230 21.74 4.82 13.48
C ASP A 230 20.95 4.56 12.19
N TYR A 231 19.87 5.32 11.97
CA TYR A 231 19.12 5.32 10.72
C TYR A 231 19.51 6.51 9.84
N LEU A 232 19.96 6.21 8.62
CA LEU A 232 20.22 7.18 7.56
C LEU A 232 19.05 7.24 6.59
N VAL A 233 18.47 8.43 6.41
CA VAL A 233 17.53 8.69 5.32
C VAL A 233 18.29 8.70 4.00
N VAL A 234 17.85 7.89 3.04
CA VAL A 234 18.47 7.84 1.70
C VAL A 234 17.43 8.14 0.62
N SER A 235 17.88 8.79 -0.45
CA SER A 235 17.04 9.11 -1.62
C SER A 235 17.22 8.12 -2.77
N GLU A 236 17.86 6.98 -2.52
CA GLU A 236 18.07 5.95 -3.53
C GLU A 236 16.72 5.41 -4.02
N ALA A 237 16.58 5.23 -5.33
CA ALA A 237 15.40 4.60 -5.92
C ALA A 237 15.21 3.18 -5.36
N PRO A 238 13.97 2.67 -5.30
CA PRO A 238 13.71 1.32 -4.81
C PRO A 238 14.56 0.29 -5.57
N ARG A 239 15.37 -0.49 -4.84
CA ARG A 239 16.10 -1.62 -5.43
C ARG A 239 15.17 -2.81 -5.47
N LEU A 240 14.71 -3.17 -6.66
CA LEU A 240 14.09 -4.48 -6.87
C LEU A 240 15.13 -5.57 -6.63
N PRO A 241 14.75 -6.77 -6.12
CA PRO A 241 15.70 -7.85 -5.94
C PRO A 241 16.44 -8.13 -7.25
N ASP A 242 17.77 -8.15 -7.19
CA ASP A 242 18.59 -8.53 -8.32
C ASP A 242 18.21 -9.95 -8.75
N ALA A 243 18.17 -10.20 -10.08
CA ALA A 243 17.73 -11.51 -10.61
C ALA A 243 18.59 -12.68 -10.11
N GLU A 244 19.79 -12.37 -9.63
CA GLU A 244 20.77 -13.34 -9.16
C GLU A 244 20.54 -13.81 -7.71
N GLU A 245 19.76 -13.07 -6.89
CA GLU A 245 19.54 -13.41 -5.47
C GLU A 245 18.22 -14.14 -5.18
N ALA A 246 17.30 -14.19 -6.14
CA ALA A 246 16.09 -14.98 -5.99
C ALA A 246 16.38 -16.44 -6.35
N ASP A 247 16.30 -17.36 -5.38
CA ASP A 247 16.17 -18.80 -5.63
C ASP A 247 15.02 -18.98 -6.64
N THR A 248 15.38 -19.16 -7.91
CA THR A 248 14.50 -18.86 -9.04
C THR A 248 13.73 -20.11 -9.38
N GLU A 249 12.60 -20.33 -8.72
CA GLU A 249 11.58 -21.23 -9.26
C GLU A 249 10.90 -20.48 -10.42
N GLN A 250 11.41 -20.69 -11.65
CA GLN A 250 10.75 -20.22 -12.86
C GLN A 250 9.40 -20.92 -12.96
N ALA A 251 8.32 -20.20 -12.62
CA ALA A 251 6.98 -20.72 -12.87
C ALA A 251 6.70 -20.66 -14.37
N ASP A 252 6.02 -21.68 -14.89
CA ASP A 252 5.49 -21.65 -16.25
C ASP A 252 4.31 -20.66 -16.33
N VAL A 253 4.16 -19.96 -17.45
CA VAL A 253 2.97 -19.15 -17.73
C VAL A 253 1.70 -20.00 -17.63
N ALA A 254 1.79 -21.30 -17.91
CA ALA A 254 0.70 -22.26 -17.71
C ALA A 254 0.26 -22.42 -16.24
N GLU A 255 1.14 -22.14 -15.28
CA GLU A 255 0.85 -22.27 -13.84
C GLU A 255 0.19 -21.03 -13.22
N LEU A 256 0.13 -19.92 -13.96
CA LEU A 256 -0.47 -18.68 -13.45
C LEU A 256 -1.97 -18.86 -13.15
N THR A 257 -2.50 -18.20 -12.14
CA THR A 257 -3.95 -18.14 -11.91
C THR A 257 -4.63 -17.16 -12.86
N VAL A 258 -5.96 -17.25 -12.99
CA VAL A 258 -6.77 -16.31 -13.79
C VAL A 258 -6.52 -14.85 -13.41
N SER A 259 -6.48 -14.55 -12.11
CA SER A 259 -6.22 -13.19 -11.61
C SER A 259 -4.81 -12.70 -11.95
N GLN A 260 -3.81 -13.58 -11.90
CA GLN A 260 -2.43 -13.25 -12.27
C GLN A 260 -2.31 -12.95 -13.76
N ILE A 261 -2.96 -13.73 -14.62
CA ILE A 261 -2.98 -13.50 -16.08
C ILE A 261 -3.64 -12.16 -16.39
N GLN A 262 -4.79 -11.86 -15.76
CA GLN A 262 -5.48 -10.58 -15.94
C GLN A 262 -4.57 -9.41 -15.58
N ALA A 263 -3.91 -9.46 -14.42
CA ALA A 263 -2.99 -8.40 -13.98
C ALA A 263 -1.79 -8.22 -14.93
N ILE A 264 -1.19 -9.32 -15.43
CA ILE A 264 -0.10 -9.26 -16.41
C ILE A 264 -0.59 -8.66 -17.73
N SER A 265 -1.73 -9.12 -18.24
CA SER A 265 -2.28 -8.61 -19.51
C SER A 265 -2.68 -7.14 -19.41
N GLU A 266 -3.25 -6.70 -18.29
CA GLU A 266 -3.53 -5.28 -18.03
C GLU A 266 -2.26 -4.44 -18.02
N PHE A 267 -1.20 -4.95 -17.38
CA PHE A 267 0.11 -4.30 -17.39
C PHE A 267 0.68 -4.18 -18.80
N MET A 268 0.56 -5.23 -19.62
CA MET A 268 1.01 -5.22 -21.02
C MET A 268 0.27 -4.19 -21.90
N LEU A 269 -0.92 -3.76 -21.49
CA LEU A 269 -1.68 -2.70 -22.16
C LEU A 269 -1.33 -1.29 -21.68
N THR A 270 -0.37 -1.13 -20.75
CA THR A 270 0.10 0.19 -20.30
C THR A 270 1.14 0.77 -21.26
N ARG A 271 1.20 2.11 -21.32
CA ARG A 271 2.22 2.82 -22.10
C ARG A 271 3.64 2.42 -21.70
N GLU A 272 3.87 2.23 -20.41
CA GLU A 272 5.16 1.80 -19.88
C GLU A 272 5.66 0.53 -20.55
N PHE A 273 4.77 -0.45 -20.77
CA PHE A 273 5.16 -1.71 -21.38
C PHE A 273 5.30 -1.63 -22.91
N TYR A 274 4.34 -1.05 -23.63
CA TYR A 274 4.37 -1.09 -25.10
C TYR A 274 5.20 0.02 -25.76
N ASP A 275 5.50 1.13 -25.05
CA ASP A 275 6.46 2.14 -25.54
C ASP A 275 7.91 1.70 -25.22
N ALA A 276 8.12 0.64 -24.43
CA ALA A 276 9.44 0.13 -24.11
C ALA A 276 10.10 -0.53 -25.34
N PRO A 277 11.39 -0.24 -25.63
CA PRO A 277 12.11 -0.90 -26.72
C PRO A 277 12.15 -2.42 -26.54
N SER A 278 12.01 -3.18 -27.63
CA SER A 278 12.20 -4.65 -27.62
C SER A 278 13.53 -5.02 -26.95
N GLY A 279 13.49 -6.07 -26.12
CA GLY A 279 14.61 -6.50 -25.28
C GLY A 279 14.79 -5.73 -23.97
N THR A 280 14.06 -4.62 -23.74
CA THR A 280 14.07 -3.93 -22.43
C THR A 280 13.34 -4.78 -21.40
N ILE A 281 13.95 -5.05 -20.26
CA ILE A 281 13.27 -5.76 -19.17
C ILE A 281 12.37 -4.78 -18.44
N VAL A 282 11.07 -5.06 -18.47
CA VAL A 282 10.06 -4.33 -17.73
C VAL A 282 9.59 -5.22 -16.58
N ASN A 283 9.43 -4.61 -15.41
CA ASN A 283 9.12 -5.30 -14.17
C ASN A 283 7.65 -5.06 -13.79
N CYS A 284 6.92 -6.12 -13.46
CA CYS A 284 5.53 -6.04 -13.05
C CYS A 284 5.31 -6.83 -11.76
N ALA A 285 4.69 -6.20 -10.76
CA ALA A 285 4.20 -6.89 -9.57
C ALA A 285 2.80 -7.45 -9.86
N VAL A 286 2.60 -8.75 -9.63
CA VAL A 286 1.36 -9.46 -9.95
C VAL A 286 0.78 -10.04 -8.66
N GLY A 287 -0.18 -9.35 -8.07
CA GLY A 287 -0.71 -9.69 -6.74
C GLY A 287 0.32 -9.58 -5.61
N THR A 288 0.13 -10.37 -4.55
CA THR A 288 0.92 -10.34 -3.31
C THR A 288 2.08 -11.34 -3.28
N SER A 289 2.14 -12.29 -4.22
CA SER A 289 3.10 -13.40 -4.16
C SER A 289 3.93 -13.58 -5.43
N LEU A 290 3.65 -12.80 -6.48
CA LEU A 290 4.29 -12.98 -7.77
C LEU A 290 4.94 -11.69 -8.26
N TYR A 291 6.13 -11.86 -8.83
CA TYR A 291 6.83 -10.82 -9.55
C TYR A 291 7.18 -11.35 -10.94
N VAL A 292 6.96 -10.53 -11.96
CA VAL A 292 7.12 -10.95 -13.35
C VAL A 292 8.03 -9.96 -14.06
N ARG A 293 9.09 -10.50 -14.68
CA ARG A 293 9.94 -9.76 -15.61
C ARG A 293 9.51 -10.10 -17.02
N LEU A 294 9.20 -9.06 -17.77
CA LEU A 294 8.70 -9.15 -19.13
C LEU A 294 9.66 -8.42 -20.06
N ALA A 295 10.11 -9.09 -21.11
CA ALA A 295 10.79 -8.43 -22.23
C ALA A 295 9.78 -8.25 -23.37
N PRO A 296 9.37 -7.01 -23.73
CA PRO A 296 8.39 -6.79 -24.77
C PRO A 296 8.85 -7.37 -26.11
N SER A 297 7.94 -8.04 -26.80
CA SER A 297 8.18 -8.52 -28.18
C SER A 297 7.77 -7.48 -29.20
N ALA A 298 8.18 -7.69 -30.46
CA ALA A 298 7.72 -6.87 -31.58
C ALA A 298 6.17 -6.81 -31.69
N PHE A 299 5.46 -7.86 -31.24
CA PHE A 299 3.99 -7.92 -31.31
C PHE A 299 3.30 -6.90 -30.40
N VAL A 300 3.94 -6.44 -29.32
CA VAL A 300 3.32 -5.46 -28.41
C VAL A 300 3.05 -4.13 -29.13
N SER A 301 3.87 -3.81 -30.12
CA SER A 301 3.76 -2.57 -30.89
C SER A 301 2.54 -2.58 -31.84
N ASP A 302 2.00 -3.75 -32.18
CA ASP A 302 0.85 -3.90 -33.07
C ASP A 302 -0.45 -3.46 -32.35
N PRO A 303 -1.10 -2.36 -32.80
CA PRO A 303 -2.36 -1.91 -32.20
C PRO A 303 -3.48 -2.94 -32.27
N MET A 304 -3.51 -3.79 -33.32
CA MET A 304 -4.55 -4.80 -33.48
C MET A 304 -4.40 -5.93 -32.47
N GLN A 305 -3.16 -6.35 -32.19
CA GLN A 305 -2.90 -7.34 -31.14
C GLN A 305 -3.31 -6.81 -29.77
N ARG A 306 -2.97 -5.56 -29.45
CA ARG A 306 -3.38 -4.92 -28.18
C ARG A 306 -4.89 -4.81 -28.06
N LEU A 307 -5.58 -4.45 -29.15
CA LEU A 307 -7.04 -4.37 -29.17
C LEU A 307 -7.67 -5.75 -28.96
N GLN A 308 -7.11 -6.81 -29.55
CA GLN A 308 -7.57 -8.18 -29.32
C GLN A 308 -7.37 -8.62 -27.87
N LEU A 309 -6.19 -8.42 -27.30
CA LEU A 309 -5.92 -8.73 -25.89
C LEU A 309 -6.89 -7.99 -24.95
N LYS A 310 -7.16 -6.71 -25.23
CA LYS A 310 -8.15 -5.93 -24.48
C LYS A 310 -9.56 -6.52 -24.59
N GLY A 311 -9.98 -6.91 -25.80
CA GLY A 311 -11.27 -7.55 -26.04
C GLY A 311 -11.42 -8.87 -25.30
N ASP A 312 -10.38 -9.71 -25.33
CA ASP A 312 -10.36 -11.00 -24.63
C ASP A 312 -10.44 -10.80 -23.11
N LEU A 313 -9.74 -9.81 -22.55
CA LEU A 313 -9.84 -9.45 -21.12
C LEU A 313 -11.24 -8.97 -20.72
N GLU A 314 -11.88 -8.13 -21.55
CA GLU A 314 -13.25 -7.67 -21.30
C GLU A 314 -14.24 -8.84 -21.35
N LEU A 315 -14.09 -9.75 -22.32
CA LEU A 315 -14.89 -10.97 -22.42
C LEU A 315 -14.73 -11.86 -21.18
N LEU A 316 -13.49 -12.12 -20.76
CA LEU A 316 -13.21 -12.93 -19.57
C LEU A 316 -13.85 -12.33 -18.31
N ARG A 317 -13.76 -11.01 -18.11
CA ARG A 317 -14.40 -10.33 -16.97
C ARG A 317 -15.92 -10.50 -16.97
N VAL A 318 -16.56 -10.41 -18.14
CA VAL A 318 -18.00 -10.61 -18.28
C VAL A 318 -18.39 -12.05 -17.94
N GLN A 319 -17.63 -13.05 -18.42
CA GLN A 319 -17.87 -14.46 -18.12
C GLN A 319 -17.71 -14.76 -16.62
N LEU A 320 -16.64 -14.25 -15.98
CA LEU A 320 -16.42 -14.40 -14.54
C LEU A 320 -17.53 -13.75 -13.71
N ALA A 321 -17.98 -12.56 -14.08
CA ALA A 321 -19.11 -11.89 -13.44
C ALA A 321 -20.43 -12.69 -13.61
N ALA A 322 -20.65 -13.29 -14.77
CA ALA A 322 -21.79 -14.17 -15.02
C ALA A 322 -21.75 -15.43 -14.12
N ILE A 323 -20.59 -16.09 -14.01
CA ILE A 323 -20.39 -17.24 -13.11
C ILE A 323 -20.70 -16.85 -11.66
N GLN A 324 -20.15 -15.73 -11.18
CA GLN A 324 -20.42 -15.24 -9.82
C GLN A 324 -21.91 -14.93 -9.61
N GLY A 325 -22.56 -14.30 -10.59
CA GLY A 325 -23.99 -14.00 -10.55
C GLY A 325 -24.86 -15.27 -10.47
N LEU A 326 -24.53 -16.31 -11.26
CA LEU A 326 -25.21 -17.60 -11.22
C LEU A 326 -25.01 -18.31 -9.89
N ARG A 327 -23.78 -18.35 -9.36
CA ARG A 327 -23.49 -18.93 -8.03
C ARG A 327 -24.28 -18.24 -6.92
N ARG A 328 -24.36 -16.90 -6.93
CA ARG A 328 -25.17 -16.14 -5.96
C ARG A 328 -26.66 -16.51 -6.05
N ARG A 329 -27.20 -16.64 -7.26
CA ARG A 329 -28.61 -17.06 -7.46
C ARG A 329 -28.87 -18.49 -6.98
N GLN A 330 -27.93 -19.41 -7.21
CA GLN A 330 -28.00 -20.78 -6.72
C GLN A 330 -28.04 -20.83 -5.18
N THR A 331 -27.25 -19.99 -4.50
CA THR A 331 -27.28 -19.87 -3.04
C THR A 331 -28.63 -19.34 -2.54
N ILE A 332 -29.23 -18.37 -3.24
CA ILE A 332 -30.51 -17.75 -2.85
C ILE A 332 -31.70 -18.68 -3.13
N ASN A 333 -31.67 -19.41 -4.25
CA ASN A 333 -32.75 -20.30 -4.67
C ASN A 333 -32.20 -21.64 -5.20
N PRO A 334 -31.83 -22.56 -4.29
CA PRO A 334 -31.19 -23.82 -4.68
C PRO A 334 -32.13 -24.77 -5.45
N THR A 335 -33.45 -24.58 -5.34
CA THR A 335 -34.49 -25.40 -6.00
C THR A 335 -35.08 -24.72 -7.24
N GLY A 336 -34.39 -23.73 -7.81
CA GLY A 336 -34.86 -23.00 -8.98
C GLY A 336 -35.13 -23.91 -10.20
N PRO A 337 -36.04 -23.51 -11.11
CA PRO A 337 -36.42 -24.29 -12.30
C PRO A 337 -35.30 -24.44 -13.36
N VAL A 338 -34.18 -23.76 -13.16
CA VAL A 338 -33.00 -23.79 -14.03
C VAL A 338 -31.92 -24.59 -13.31
N ALA A 339 -31.36 -25.60 -13.97
CA ALA A 339 -30.19 -26.31 -13.48
C ALA A 339 -28.98 -25.34 -13.51
N TYR A 340 -28.84 -24.52 -12.47
CA TYR A 340 -27.76 -23.53 -12.34
C TYR A 340 -26.38 -24.17 -12.56
N GLU A 341 -26.21 -25.43 -12.18
CA GLU A 341 -25.00 -26.21 -12.41
C GLU A 341 -24.63 -26.32 -13.89
N ILE A 342 -25.60 -26.56 -14.78
CA ILE A 342 -25.36 -26.65 -16.23
C ILE A 342 -24.91 -25.29 -16.76
N LEU A 343 -25.61 -24.21 -16.41
CA LEU A 343 -25.23 -22.86 -16.86
C LEU A 343 -23.88 -22.42 -16.30
N ILE A 344 -23.57 -22.76 -15.04
CA ILE A 344 -22.26 -22.47 -14.45
C ILE A 344 -21.17 -23.24 -15.20
N GLN A 345 -21.41 -24.53 -15.50
CA GLN A 345 -20.45 -25.36 -16.23
C GLN A 345 -20.19 -24.81 -17.63
N GLU A 346 -21.23 -24.46 -18.39
CA GLU A 346 -21.11 -23.84 -19.72
C GLU A 346 -20.28 -22.54 -19.67
N GLN A 347 -20.51 -21.70 -18.65
CA GLN A 347 -19.75 -20.46 -18.49
C GLN A 347 -18.30 -20.70 -18.06
N VAL A 348 -18.03 -21.72 -17.24
CA VAL A 348 -16.67 -22.12 -16.84
C VAL A 348 -15.88 -22.63 -18.05
N GLU A 349 -16.50 -23.43 -18.92
CA GLU A 349 -15.87 -23.90 -20.15
C GLU A 349 -15.54 -22.73 -21.10
N ALA A 350 -16.48 -21.79 -21.27
CA ALA A 350 -16.26 -20.59 -22.07
C ALA A 350 -15.15 -19.69 -21.49
N SER A 351 -15.09 -19.52 -20.17
CA SER A 351 -14.02 -18.74 -19.53
C SER A 351 -12.66 -19.41 -19.64
N THR A 352 -12.61 -20.74 -19.53
CA THR A 352 -11.36 -21.51 -19.66
C THR A 352 -10.77 -21.35 -21.06
N SER A 353 -11.60 -21.45 -22.11
CA SER A 353 -11.13 -21.24 -23.49
C SER A 353 -10.65 -19.80 -23.74
N THR A 354 -11.31 -18.81 -23.12
CA THR A 354 -10.89 -17.40 -23.23
C THR A 354 -9.58 -17.16 -22.48
N GLU A 355 -9.41 -17.78 -21.32
CA GLU A 355 -8.19 -17.75 -20.52
C GLU A 355 -6.98 -18.34 -21.28
N GLU A 356 -7.15 -19.51 -21.92
CA GLU A 356 -6.11 -20.13 -22.76
C GLU A 356 -5.69 -19.19 -23.90
N THR A 357 -6.66 -18.57 -24.57
CA THR A 357 -6.38 -17.57 -25.62
C THR A 357 -5.56 -16.39 -25.09
N ILE A 358 -5.87 -15.91 -23.89
CA ILE A 358 -5.10 -14.82 -23.25
C ILE A 358 -3.68 -15.29 -22.90
N ARG A 359 -3.50 -16.51 -22.38
CA ARG A 359 -2.16 -17.06 -22.06
C ARG A 359 -1.28 -17.16 -23.31
N GLU A 360 -1.84 -17.62 -24.42
CA GLU A 360 -1.14 -17.67 -25.70
C GLU A 360 -0.71 -16.27 -26.14
N ARG A 361 -1.59 -15.27 -26.03
CA ARG A 361 -1.26 -13.88 -26.38
C ARG A 361 -0.23 -13.27 -25.45
N VAL A 362 -0.32 -13.50 -24.14
CA VAL A 362 0.69 -13.05 -23.16
C VAL A 362 2.06 -13.59 -23.55
N SER A 363 2.13 -14.86 -23.96
CA SER A 363 3.36 -15.49 -24.44
C SER A 363 3.85 -14.91 -25.77
N LEU A 364 2.97 -14.41 -26.64
CA LEU A 364 3.35 -13.70 -27.87
C LEU A 364 3.84 -12.27 -27.60
N PHE A 365 3.30 -11.60 -26.57
CA PHE A 365 3.59 -10.20 -26.24
C PHE A 365 4.94 -10.01 -25.55
N ALA A 366 5.50 -11.08 -24.98
CA ALA A 366 6.79 -11.05 -24.31
C ALA A 366 7.73 -12.10 -24.89
N GLU A 367 8.91 -11.68 -25.34
CA GLU A 367 9.98 -12.59 -25.81
C GLU A 367 10.51 -13.47 -24.68
N LYS A 368 10.45 -12.92 -23.46
CA LYS A 368 10.86 -13.61 -22.25
C LYS A 368 9.93 -13.21 -21.12
N ILE A 369 9.32 -14.21 -20.50
CA ILE A 369 8.57 -14.08 -19.26
C ILE A 369 9.36 -14.83 -18.21
N THR A 370 9.84 -14.12 -17.19
CA THR A 370 10.47 -14.75 -16.03
C THR A 370 9.59 -14.48 -14.84
N ILE A 371 8.98 -15.54 -14.32
CA ILE A 371 8.11 -15.49 -13.16
C ILE A 371 8.93 -15.85 -11.93
N PHE A 372 8.86 -14.99 -10.93
CA PHE A 372 9.50 -15.17 -9.64
C PHE A 372 8.38 -15.39 -8.63
N LYS A 373 8.26 -16.62 -8.10
CA LYS A 373 7.49 -16.86 -6.89
C LYS A 373 8.22 -16.20 -5.74
N ARG A 374 7.54 -15.37 -4.95
CA ARG A 374 8.13 -14.83 -3.73
C ARG A 374 8.50 -16.00 -2.82
N PRO A 375 9.73 -16.07 -2.29
CA PRO A 375 10.04 -17.06 -1.27
C PRO A 375 9.07 -16.87 -0.13
N ILE A 376 8.27 -17.90 0.18
CA ILE A 376 7.51 -17.94 1.43
C ILE A 376 8.57 -18.07 2.51
N VAL A 377 8.96 -16.95 3.12
CA VAL A 377 9.86 -16.95 4.27
C VAL A 377 9.12 -17.63 5.42
N THR A 378 9.18 -18.96 5.43
CA THR A 378 8.75 -19.76 6.58
C THR A 378 9.78 -19.46 7.68
N ARG A 379 9.40 -18.57 8.60
CA ARG A 379 10.20 -18.27 9.79
C ARG A 379 10.62 -19.59 10.43
N ARG A 380 11.91 -19.96 10.35
CA ARG A 380 12.49 -20.88 11.32
C ARG A 380 12.38 -20.17 12.66
N SER A 381 11.42 -20.56 13.47
CA SER A 381 11.41 -20.22 14.89
C SER A 381 12.76 -20.65 15.45
N LYS A 382 13.59 -19.68 15.82
CA LYS A 382 14.75 -19.97 16.66
C LYS A 382 14.17 -20.33 18.03
N SER A 383 14.12 -21.64 18.30
CA SER A 383 13.87 -22.22 19.62
C SER A 383 15.00 -21.92 20.59
#